data_AF-A0AAE7NSW6-F1
#
_entry.id   AF-A0AAE7NSW6-F1
#
_cell.length_a   1.000
_cell.length_b   1.000
_cell.length_c   1.000
_cell.angle_alpha   90.00
_cell.angle_beta   90.00
_cell.angle_gamma   90.00
#
_symmetry.space_group_name_H-M   'P 1'
#
loop_
_entity.id
_entity.type
_entity.pdbx_description
1 polymer ?
#
loop_
_entity_poly.entity_id
_entity_poly.type
_entity_poly.pdbx_seq_one_letter_code
_entity_poly.pdbx_strand_id
1 'polypeptide(L)' 'MIDERLVRLKVYSNNIHRYRRLLRGTLTEQERQFVERRLRDEQLAMQSLTADGLPLDDSRCT' A
#
# COMPACT_ATOMS: atom_id res chain seq x y z
N MET A 1 -6.66 20.38 -2.98
CA MET A 1 -5.58 19.71 -3.75
C MET A 1 -4.54 19.01 -2.87
N ILE A 2 -4.26 19.45 -1.63
CA ILE A 2 -3.53 18.64 -0.62
C ILE A 2 -4.45 17.59 0.03
N ASP A 3 -5.72 17.94 0.22
CA ASP A 3 -6.72 17.04 0.82
C ASP A 3 -6.91 15.72 0.05
N GLU A 4 -6.91 15.75 -1.28
CA GLU A 4 -7.09 14.52 -2.07
C GLU A 4 -5.94 13.53 -1.90
N ARG A 5 -4.70 14.03 -1.86
CA ARG A 5 -3.52 13.19 -1.64
C ARG A 5 -3.51 12.63 -0.22
N LEU A 6 -3.90 13.45 0.77
CA LEU A 6 -4.01 13.02 2.16
C LEU A 6 -5.14 12.00 2.38
N VAL A 7 -6.28 12.19 1.70
CA VAL A 7 -7.41 11.25 1.67
C VAL A 7 -6.97 9.92 1.05
N ARG A 8 -6.24 9.96 -0.09
CA ARG A 8 -5.70 8.74 -0.72
C ARG A 8 -4.72 8.00 0.19
N LEU A 9 -3.77 8.71 0.82
CA LEU A 9 -2.86 8.11 1.81
C LEU A 9 -3.63 7.43 2.97
N LYS A 10 -4.67 8.09 3.49
CA LYS A 10 -5.51 7.53 4.55
C LYS A 10 -6.24 6.27 4.09
N VAL A 11 -6.77 6.28 2.86
CA VAL A 11 -7.44 5.11 2.27
C VAL A 11 -6.47 3.94 2.12
N TYR A 12 -5.29 4.17 1.53
CA TYR A 12 -4.27 3.12 1.37
C TYR A 12 -3.81 2.55 2.72
N SER A 13 -3.56 3.42 3.72
CA SER A 13 -3.17 2.99 5.07
C SER A 13 -4.24 2.13 5.74
N ASN A 14 -5.53 2.51 5.61
CA ASN A 14 -6.64 1.73 6.13
C ASN A 14 -6.78 0.38 5.42
N ASN A 15 -6.64 0.35 4.08
CA ASN A 15 -6.70 -0.87 3.29
C ASN A 15 -5.57 -1.83 3.69
N ILE A 16 -4.34 -1.33 3.84
CA ILE A 16 -3.17 -2.10 4.30
C ILE A 16 -3.44 -2.72 5.69
N HIS A 17 -3.95 -1.93 6.64
CA HIS A 17 -4.29 -2.44 7.97
C HIS A 17 -5.38 -3.51 7.91
N ARG A 18 -6.42 -3.31 7.07
CA ARG A 18 -7.50 -4.26 6.88
C ARG A 18 -7.00 -5.58 6.31
N TYR A 19 -6.19 -5.54 5.26
CA TYR A 19 -5.63 -6.74 4.63
C TYR A 19 -4.66 -7.47 5.57
N ARG A 20 -3.82 -6.75 6.33
CA ARG A 20 -3.00 -7.35 7.39
C ARG A 20 -3.83 -8.06 8.46
N ARG A 21 -4.97 -7.51 8.83
CA ARG A 21 -5.89 -8.15 9.78
C ARG A 21 -6.56 -9.38 9.17
N LEU A 22 -6.98 -9.32 7.90
CA LEU A 22 -7.53 -10.46 7.17
C LEU A 22 -6.54 -11.64 7.12
N LEU A 23 -5.26 -11.37 6.86
CA LEU A 23 -4.21 -12.41 6.83
C LEU A 23 -3.99 -13.12 8.17
N ARG A 24 -4.40 -12.50 9.29
CA ARG A 24 -4.36 -13.11 10.63
C ARG A 24 -5.56 -14.01 10.92
N GLY A 25 -6.61 -13.96 10.08
CA GLY A 25 -7.78 -14.81 10.21
C GLY A 25 -7.62 -16.15 9.51
N THR A 26 -8.68 -16.95 9.55
CA THR A 26 -8.81 -18.16 8.74
C THR A 26 -9.23 -17.77 7.32
N LEU A 27 -8.29 -17.94 6.39
CA LEU A 27 -8.48 -17.76 4.96
C LEU A 27 -8.10 -19.07 4.27
N THR A 28 -8.79 -19.39 3.19
CA THR A 28 -8.33 -20.42 2.26
C THR A 28 -7.07 -19.94 1.54
N GLU A 29 -6.31 -20.85 0.96
CA GLU A 29 -5.08 -20.52 0.23
C GLU A 29 -5.34 -19.53 -0.93
N GLN A 30 -6.46 -19.70 -1.64
CA GLN A 30 -6.85 -18.81 -2.74
C GLN A 30 -7.17 -17.40 -2.23
N GLU A 31 -7.90 -17.28 -1.12
CA GLU A 31 -8.20 -16.00 -0.51
C GLU A 31 -6.94 -15.32 0.04
N ARG A 32 -6.04 -16.10 0.67
CA ARG A 32 -4.75 -15.60 1.15
C ARG A 32 -3.92 -15.03 0.00
N GLN A 33 -3.76 -15.77 -1.09
CA GLN A 33 -3.01 -15.29 -2.27
C GLN A 33 -3.63 -14.03 -2.88
N PHE A 34 -4.96 -13.95 -2.93
CA PHE A 34 -5.66 -12.74 -3.37
C PHE A 34 -5.37 -11.56 -2.45
N VAL A 35 -5.49 -11.75 -1.13
CA VAL A 35 -5.24 -10.69 -0.13
C VAL A 35 -3.78 -10.24 -0.15
N GLU A 36 -2.82 -11.14 -0.32
CA GLU A 36 -1.40 -10.82 -0.42
C GLU A 36 -1.05 -10.02 -1.69
N ARG A 37 -1.65 -10.37 -2.84
CA ARG A 37 -1.51 -9.58 -4.07
C ARG A 37 -2.07 -8.18 -3.87
N ARG A 38 -3.32 -8.07 -3.38
CA ARG A 38 -3.94 -6.76 -3.10
C ARG A 38 -3.15 -5.95 -2.08
N LEU A 39 -2.61 -6.59 -1.03
CA LEU A 39 -1.77 -5.91 -0.04
C LEU A 39 -0.52 -5.28 -0.68
N ARG A 40 0.14 -6.00 -1.60
CA ARG A 40 1.30 -5.46 -2.33
C ARG A 40 0.91 -4.30 -3.24
N ASP A 41 -0.20 -4.41 -3.97
CA ASP A 41 -0.66 -3.34 -4.85
C ASP A 41 -0.93 -2.04 -4.08
N GLU A 42 -1.58 -2.13 -2.91
CA GLU A 42 -1.87 -0.94 -2.09
C GLU A 42 -0.60 -0.34 -1.48
N GLN A 43 0.38 -1.17 -1.12
CA GLN A 43 1.69 -0.69 -0.64
C GLN A 43 2.47 0.04 -1.75
N LEU A 44 2.48 -0.52 -2.96
CA LEU A 44 3.09 0.12 -4.13
C LEU A 44 2.39 1.43 -4.46
N ALA A 45 1.05 1.46 -4.49
CA ALA A 45 0.30 2.69 -4.74
C ALA A 45 0.59 3.77 -3.68
N MET A 46 0.72 3.39 -2.41
CA MET A 46 1.10 4.30 -1.33
C MET A 46 2.54 4.82 -1.48
N GLN A 47 3.47 3.94 -1.88
CA GLN A 47 4.86 4.30 -2.16
C GLN A 47 4.97 5.27 -3.34
N SER A 48 4.31 4.99 -4.47
CA SER A 48 4.27 5.89 -5.63
C SER A 48 3.68 7.25 -5.27
N LEU A 49 2.57 7.29 -4.50
CA LEU A 49 1.96 8.56 -4.08
C LEU A 49 2.83 9.36 -3.10
N THR A 50 3.74 8.69 -2.39
CA THR A 50 4.73 9.33 -1.50
C THR A 50 5.94 9.80 -2.29
N ALA A 51 6.45 8.96 -3.20
CA ALA A 51 7.55 9.24 -4.12
C ALA A 51 7.23 10.40 -5.08
N ASP A 52 6.00 10.49 -5.59
CA ASP A 52 5.58 11.61 -6.45
C ASP A 52 5.60 12.99 -5.72
N GLY A 53 5.79 13.03 -4.40
CA GLY A 53 5.98 14.28 -3.67
C GLY A 53 7.23 14.34 -2.80
N LEU A 54 8.13 13.36 -2.93
CA LEU A 54 9.48 13.46 -2.40
C LEU A 54 10.40 13.44 -3.63
N PRO A 55 11.22 14.48 -3.90
CA PRO A 55 12.26 14.33 -4.91
C PRO A 55 13.19 13.23 -4.40
N LEU A 56 13.01 12.02 -4.92
CA LEU A 56 13.94 10.92 -4.75
C LEU A 56 15.15 11.33 -5.57
N ASP A 57 16.13 11.90 -4.88
CA ASP A 57 17.49 11.97 -5.41
C ASP A 57 17.93 10.52 -5.61
N ASP A 58 17.81 10.05 -6.86
CA ASP A 58 18.38 8.81 -7.38
C ASP A 58 19.91 8.90 -7.31
N SER A 59 20.45 8.85 -6.10
CA SER A 59 21.88 8.81 -5.81
C SER A 59 22.19 7.67 -4.85
N ARG A 60 22.05 6.43 -5.35
CA ARG A 60 23.12 5.39 -5.32
C ARG A 60 22.59 4.02 -5.74
N CYS A 61 22.85 3.67 -7.00
CA CYS A 61 23.42 2.37 -7.33
C CYS A 61 24.91 2.41 -6.95
N THR A 62 25.33 1.65 -5.94
CA THR A 62 26.70 1.11 -5.80
C THR A 62 26.64 -0.12 -4.90
#